data_AF-A0A9D8KV47-F1
#
_entry.id   AF-A0A9D8KV47-F1
#
_cell.length_a   1.000
_cell.length_b   1.000
_cell.length_c   1.000
_cell.angle_alpha   90.00
_cell.angle_beta   90.00
_cell.angle_gamma   90.00
#
_symmetry.space_group_name_H-M   'P 1'
#
loop_
_entity.id
_entity.type
_entity.pdbx_description
1 polymer ?
#
loop_
_entity_poly.entity_id
_entity_poly.type
_entity_poly.pdbx_seq_one_letter_code
_entity_poly.pdbx_strand_id
1 'polypeptide(L)'
;MTGSDSLEGFLDKWRERWPEWPLVDRFVAPELHRRTVAWFALLQEFDDMLNIAGDPLPANAKLGWWGEELRSWAGQRSRHPLGRVLEPVRAPWGQLAEALPDLIEARDAIADPEQARRSLQRLAAAVAAVEAALFDAPLSPEAGDAVLTQMLAQRMQDLGGAAVPAGSGGERE
;
A
#
# COMPACT_ATOMS: atom_id res chain seq x y z
N MET A 1 13.25 -3.31 23.40
CA MET A 1 12.86 -3.36 21.97
C MET A 1 11.34 -3.30 21.96
N THR A 2 10.81 -2.11 21.70
CA THR A 2 9.40 -1.75 21.81
C THR A 2 8.57 -2.59 20.82
N GLY A 3 7.39 -3.06 21.22
CA GLY A 3 6.57 -4.02 20.45
C GLY A 3 6.14 -3.58 19.03
N SER A 4 6.39 -2.32 18.66
CA SER A 4 6.05 -1.71 17.36
C SER A 4 6.70 -2.39 16.16
N ASP A 5 7.94 -2.88 16.28
CA ASP A 5 8.66 -3.49 15.14
C ASP A 5 8.47 -5.02 15.08
N SER A 6 7.51 -5.56 15.83
CA SER A 6 7.14 -6.98 15.79
C SER A 6 6.02 -7.22 14.78
N LEU A 7 5.86 -8.46 14.31
CA LEU A 7 4.74 -8.81 13.42
C LEU A 7 3.41 -8.37 14.04
N GLU A 8 3.16 -8.72 15.30
CA GLU A 8 1.88 -8.40 15.97
C GLU A 8 1.67 -6.88 16.06
N GLY A 9 2.74 -6.10 16.29
CA GLY A 9 2.66 -4.64 16.26
C GLY A 9 2.15 -4.08 14.94
N PHE A 10 2.61 -4.62 13.79
CA PHE A 10 2.08 -4.24 12.48
C PHE A 10 0.62 -4.67 12.29
N LEU A 11 0.27 -5.90 12.70
CA LEU A 11 -1.09 -6.41 12.52
C LEU A 11 -2.09 -5.67 13.41
N ASP A 12 -1.73 -5.37 14.66
CA ASP A 12 -2.57 -4.64 15.61
C ASP A 12 -2.78 -3.20 15.15
N LYS A 13 -1.71 -2.50 14.72
CA LYS A 13 -1.82 -1.16 14.13
C LYS A 13 -2.79 -1.14 12.94
N TRP A 14 -2.81 -2.19 12.12
CA TRP A 14 -3.75 -2.31 11.01
C TRP A 14 -5.18 -2.59 11.48
N ARG A 15 -5.38 -3.52 12.43
CA ARG A 15 -6.70 -3.83 13.01
C ARG A 15 -7.32 -2.62 13.73
N GLU A 16 -6.50 -1.79 14.37
CA GLU A 16 -6.96 -0.54 15.01
C GLU A 16 -7.54 0.45 13.99
N ARG A 17 -7.00 0.49 12.76
CA ARG A 17 -7.54 1.32 11.67
C ARG A 17 -8.82 0.74 11.05
N TRP A 18 -8.97 -0.58 11.09
CA TRP A 18 -10.09 -1.32 10.47
C TRP A 18 -10.87 -2.14 11.52
N PRO A 19 -11.55 -1.50 12.48
CA PRO A 19 -12.27 -2.19 13.57
C PRO A 19 -13.41 -3.10 13.09
N GLU A 20 -13.91 -2.89 11.87
CA GLU A 20 -14.92 -3.72 11.21
C GLU A 20 -14.36 -5.03 10.63
N TRP A 21 -13.03 -5.19 10.56
CA TRP A 21 -12.41 -6.38 9.96
C TRP A 21 -12.89 -7.73 10.54
N PRO A 22 -13.18 -7.89 11.84
CA PRO A 22 -13.76 -9.14 12.38
C PRO A 22 -15.15 -9.51 11.83
N LEU A 23 -15.81 -8.59 11.10
CA LEU A 23 -17.02 -8.90 10.33
C LEU A 23 -16.66 -9.43 8.94
N VAL A 24 -15.60 -8.90 8.34
CA VAL A 24 -15.14 -9.19 6.97
C VAL A 24 -14.30 -10.47 6.89
N ASP A 25 -13.48 -10.75 7.91
CA ASP A 25 -12.58 -11.91 7.93
C ASP A 25 -13.30 -13.26 7.82
N ARG A 26 -14.60 -13.29 8.18
CA ARG A 26 -15.50 -14.45 8.02
C ARG A 26 -15.72 -14.85 6.56
N PHE A 27 -15.50 -13.94 5.62
CA PHE A 27 -15.56 -14.21 4.19
C PHE A 27 -14.20 -14.64 3.60
N VAL A 28 -13.14 -14.61 4.41
CA VAL A 28 -11.79 -15.05 4.03
C VAL A 28 -11.57 -16.46 4.56
N ALA A 29 -10.98 -17.35 3.76
CA ALA A 29 -10.61 -18.68 4.22
C ALA A 29 -9.62 -18.60 5.41
N PRO A 30 -9.79 -19.38 6.49
CA PRO A 30 -8.97 -19.27 7.70
C PRO A 30 -7.46 -19.34 7.47
N GLU A 31 -7.02 -20.16 6.54
CA GLU A 31 -5.62 -20.32 6.14
C GLU A 31 -5.02 -19.06 5.51
N LEU A 32 -5.85 -18.16 4.97
CA LEU A 32 -5.44 -16.90 4.35
C LEU A 32 -5.46 -15.73 5.33
N HIS A 33 -6.13 -15.83 6.48
CA HIS A 33 -6.32 -14.72 7.43
C HIS A 33 -5.02 -14.00 7.76
N ARG A 34 -4.01 -14.75 8.19
CA ARG A 34 -2.72 -14.19 8.60
C ARG A 34 -1.97 -13.52 7.45
N ARG A 35 -2.00 -14.13 6.25
CA ARG A 35 -1.35 -13.56 5.06
C ARG A 35 -2.07 -12.29 4.62
N THR A 36 -3.39 -12.29 4.65
CA THR A 36 -4.25 -11.17 4.28
C THR A 36 -3.97 -9.94 5.14
N VAL A 37 -3.99 -10.10 6.46
CA VAL A 37 -3.72 -8.99 7.38
C VAL A 37 -2.26 -8.53 7.29
N ALA A 38 -1.30 -9.44 7.07
CA ALA A 38 0.10 -9.04 6.84
C ALA A 38 0.29 -8.24 5.54
N TRP A 39 -0.43 -8.62 4.47
CA TRP A 39 -0.42 -7.89 3.20
C TRP A 39 -1.03 -6.49 3.37
N PHE A 40 -2.19 -6.40 4.02
CA PHE A 40 -2.83 -5.11 4.27
C PHE A 40 -2.05 -4.22 5.24
N ALA A 41 -1.36 -4.80 6.23
CA ALA A 41 -0.45 -4.05 7.08
C ALA A 41 0.73 -3.46 6.28
N LEU A 42 1.25 -4.17 5.27
CA LEU A 42 2.27 -3.63 4.37
C LEU A 42 1.73 -2.47 3.52
N LEU A 43 0.54 -2.63 2.93
CA LEU A 43 -0.10 -1.56 2.15
C LEU A 43 -0.39 -0.32 3.00
N GLN A 44 -0.85 -0.51 4.23
CA GLN A 44 -1.07 0.58 5.19
C GLN A 44 0.22 1.35 5.49
N GLU A 45 1.38 0.69 5.59
CA GLU A 45 2.63 1.42 5.73
C GLU A 45 2.83 2.36 4.53
N PHE A 46 2.63 1.88 3.30
CA PHE A 46 2.76 2.71 2.10
C PHE A 46 1.77 3.88 2.08
N ASP A 47 0.52 3.66 2.48
CA ASP A 47 -0.47 4.73 2.61
C ASP A 47 -0.06 5.76 3.67
N ASP A 48 0.46 5.33 4.83
CA ASP A 48 0.96 6.24 5.86
C ASP A 48 2.11 7.10 5.35
N MET A 49 2.98 6.53 4.52
CA MET A 49 4.07 7.27 3.88
C MET A 49 3.54 8.20 2.79
N LEU A 50 2.58 7.78 1.98
CA LEU A 50 1.93 8.63 0.96
C LEU A 50 1.25 9.85 1.61
N ASN A 51 0.57 9.65 2.73
CA ASN A 51 -0.30 10.61 3.40
C ASN A 51 0.36 11.32 4.61
N ILE A 52 1.69 11.22 4.74
CA ILE A 52 2.42 11.83 5.87
C ILE A 52 2.15 13.34 5.98
N ALA A 53 1.86 13.80 7.19
CA ALA A 53 1.74 15.22 7.51
C ALA A 53 3.10 15.81 7.92
N GLY A 54 3.42 17.02 7.45
CA GLY A 54 4.64 17.74 7.83
C GLY A 54 5.85 17.36 6.96
N ASP A 55 7.02 17.21 7.59
CA ASP A 55 8.28 16.93 6.88
C ASP A 55 8.26 15.55 6.21
N PRO A 56 8.40 15.47 4.87
CA PRO A 56 8.40 14.21 4.14
C PRO A 56 9.71 13.41 4.24
N LEU A 57 10.82 14.01 4.71
CA LEU A 57 12.14 13.36 4.68
C LEU A 57 12.20 12.02 5.43
N PRO A 58 11.63 11.87 6.65
CA PRO A 58 11.60 10.57 7.32
C PRO A 58 10.80 9.51 6.56
N ALA A 59 9.68 9.89 5.95
CA ALA A 59 8.87 8.98 5.13
C ALA A 59 9.63 8.56 3.87
N ASN A 60 10.35 9.48 3.21
CA ASN A 60 11.15 9.16 2.02
C ASN A 60 12.30 8.19 2.35
N ALA A 61 12.97 8.37 3.49
CA ALA A 61 13.98 7.43 3.95
C ALA A 61 13.39 6.04 4.23
N LYS A 62 12.21 5.99 4.86
CA LYS A 62 11.50 4.72 5.12
C LYS A 62 11.03 4.02 3.84
N LEU A 63 10.58 4.77 2.83
CA LEU A 63 10.27 4.23 1.50
C LEU A 63 11.49 3.61 0.83
N GLY A 64 12.65 4.29 0.90
CA GLY A 64 13.92 3.75 0.40
C GLY A 64 14.28 2.41 1.06
N TRP A 65 14.17 2.36 2.39
CA TRP A 65 14.39 1.13 3.17
C TRP A 65 13.40 0.01 2.80
N TRP A 66 12.10 0.33 2.63
CA TRP A 66 11.11 -0.65 2.17
C TRP A 66 11.42 -1.18 0.77
N GLY A 67 11.92 -0.34 -0.14
CA GLY A 67 12.37 -0.77 -1.46
C GLY A 67 13.52 -1.78 -1.38
N GLU A 68 14.46 -1.60 -0.45
CA GLU A 68 15.53 -2.58 -0.21
C GLU A 68 15.00 -3.89 0.37
N GLU A 69 14.09 -3.81 1.34
CA GLU A 69 13.47 -4.98 1.95
C GLU A 69 12.69 -5.80 0.91
N LEU A 70 11.87 -5.17 0.07
CA LEU A 70 11.15 -5.83 -1.02
C LEU A 70 12.08 -6.45 -2.08
N ARG A 71 13.19 -5.77 -2.43
CA ARG A 71 14.25 -6.37 -3.28
C ARG A 71 14.87 -7.59 -2.62
N SER A 72 15.04 -7.59 -1.30
CA SER A 72 15.51 -8.77 -0.57
C SER A 72 14.51 -9.92 -0.62
N TRP A 73 13.20 -9.62 -0.63
CA TRP A 73 12.14 -10.64 -0.72
C TRP A 73 12.11 -11.30 -2.09
N ALA A 74 12.32 -10.54 -3.17
CA ALA A 74 12.50 -11.11 -4.50
C ALA A 74 13.63 -12.16 -4.54
N GLY A 75 14.66 -11.97 -3.71
CA GLY A 75 15.77 -12.90 -3.51
C GLY A 75 15.62 -13.90 -2.36
N GLN A 76 14.46 -13.97 -1.70
CA GLN A 76 14.18 -14.80 -0.52
C GLN A 76 15.14 -14.65 0.65
N ARG A 77 15.45 -13.40 0.98
CA ARG A 77 16.37 -13.05 2.07
C ARG A 77 15.72 -12.12 3.09
N SER A 78 14.40 -12.18 3.22
CA SER A 78 13.64 -11.39 4.16
C SER A 78 14.17 -11.56 5.58
N ARG A 79 14.31 -10.44 6.29
CA ARG A 79 14.51 -10.46 7.74
C ARG A 79 13.35 -9.80 8.47
N HIS A 80 12.54 -9.02 7.76
CA HIS A 80 11.41 -8.30 8.31
C HIS A 80 10.28 -9.24 8.77
N PRO A 81 9.59 -8.92 9.88
CA PRO A 81 8.47 -9.74 10.37
C PRO A 81 7.34 -9.93 9.35
N LEU A 82 6.95 -8.89 8.59
CA LEU A 82 5.96 -9.03 7.51
C LEU A 82 6.49 -9.93 6.39
N GLY A 83 7.77 -9.78 6.03
CA GLY A 83 8.37 -10.59 5.00
C GLY A 83 8.43 -12.07 5.36
N ARG A 84 8.64 -12.44 6.64
CA ARG A 84 8.56 -13.84 7.08
C ARG A 84 7.20 -14.51 6.80
N VAL A 85 6.13 -13.71 6.65
CA VAL A 85 4.79 -14.19 6.30
C VAL A 85 4.55 -14.12 4.78
N LEU A 86 5.00 -13.05 4.12
CA LEU A 86 4.68 -12.76 2.72
C LEU A 86 5.69 -13.34 1.72
N GLU A 87 6.99 -13.21 1.99
CA GLU A 87 8.10 -13.64 1.12
C GLU A 87 8.09 -15.14 0.73
N PRO A 88 7.61 -16.09 1.57
CA PRO A 88 7.47 -17.47 1.15
C PRO A 88 6.65 -17.66 -0.14
N VAL A 89 5.78 -16.69 -0.49
CA VAL A 89 5.11 -16.66 -1.78
C VAL A 89 5.97 -15.95 -2.83
N ARG A 90 6.15 -16.62 -3.97
CA ARG A 90 6.83 -16.05 -5.15
C ARG A 90 5.92 -15.04 -5.82
N ALA A 91 6.06 -13.77 -5.45
CA ALA A 91 5.36 -12.64 -6.05
C ALA A 91 6.37 -11.66 -6.70
N PRO A 92 5.92 -10.74 -7.57
CA PRO A 92 6.77 -9.73 -8.21
C PRO A 92 7.22 -8.61 -7.24
N TRP A 93 7.85 -8.98 -6.13
CA TRP A 93 8.34 -8.07 -5.09
C TRP A 93 9.32 -7.00 -5.63
N GLY A 94 10.14 -7.37 -6.61
CA GLY A 94 11.06 -6.44 -7.29
C GLY A 94 10.33 -5.33 -8.04
N GLN A 95 9.24 -5.66 -8.72
CA GLN A 95 8.40 -4.68 -9.43
C GLN A 95 7.74 -3.72 -8.44
N LEU A 96 7.26 -4.23 -7.31
CA LEU A 96 6.70 -3.38 -6.25
C LEU A 96 7.76 -2.43 -5.67
N ALA A 97 8.98 -2.94 -5.44
CA ALA A 97 10.09 -2.11 -4.97
C ALA A 97 10.47 -0.98 -5.94
N GLU A 98 10.43 -1.24 -7.24
CA GLU A 98 10.73 -0.26 -8.29
C GLU A 98 9.65 0.82 -8.42
N ALA A 99 8.42 0.55 -7.97
CA ALA A 99 7.30 1.49 -8.02
C ALA A 99 7.12 2.32 -6.73
N LEU A 100 7.79 1.99 -5.62
CA LEU A 100 7.69 2.77 -4.38
C LEU A 100 8.07 4.26 -4.51
N PRO A 101 9.07 4.67 -5.33
CA PRO A 101 9.39 6.08 -5.52
C PRO A 101 8.21 6.91 -6.05
N ASP A 102 7.27 6.29 -6.75
CA ASP A 102 6.07 6.94 -7.31
C ASP A 102 5.20 7.57 -6.19
N LEU A 103 5.28 7.07 -4.95
CA LEU A 103 4.61 7.65 -3.78
C LEU A 103 5.14 9.04 -3.40
N ILE A 104 6.40 9.34 -3.72
CA ILE A 104 6.98 10.66 -3.47
C ILE A 104 6.39 11.65 -4.46
N GLU A 105 6.35 11.28 -5.76
CA GLU A 105 5.75 12.10 -6.81
C GLU A 105 4.25 12.33 -6.58
N ALA A 106 3.53 11.30 -6.12
CA ALA A 106 2.11 11.40 -5.82
C ALA A 106 1.79 12.24 -4.57
N ARG A 107 2.78 12.56 -3.73
CA ARG A 107 2.57 13.42 -2.56
C ARG A 107 2.54 14.91 -2.93
N ASP A 108 3.23 15.29 -4.00
CA ASP A 108 3.31 16.67 -4.46
C ASP A 108 1.93 17.22 -4.89
N ALA A 109 1.79 18.55 -4.92
CA ALA A 109 0.53 19.18 -5.30
C ALA A 109 0.12 18.79 -6.73
N ILE A 110 -1.03 18.13 -6.85
CA ILE A 110 -1.52 17.60 -8.12
C ILE A 110 -2.46 18.62 -8.76
N ALA A 111 -2.18 18.98 -10.01
CA ALA A 111 -2.92 20.01 -10.73
C ALA A 111 -4.33 19.53 -11.12
N ASP A 112 -4.46 18.27 -11.55
CA ASP A 112 -5.72 17.68 -12.02
C ASP A 112 -5.91 16.20 -11.61
N PRO A 113 -7.14 15.68 -11.64
CA PRO A 113 -7.43 14.29 -11.27
C PRO A 113 -6.69 13.24 -12.10
N GLU A 114 -6.45 13.49 -13.38
CA GLU A 114 -5.78 12.53 -14.25
C GLU A 114 -4.29 12.42 -13.92
N GLN A 115 -3.66 13.52 -13.53
CA GLN A 115 -2.29 13.53 -13.00
C GLN A 115 -2.18 12.68 -11.73
N ALA A 116 -3.18 12.72 -10.84
CA ALA A 116 -3.21 11.88 -9.63
C ALA A 116 -3.29 10.39 -9.95
N ARG A 117 -4.04 10.05 -11.00
CA ARG A 117 -4.13 8.67 -11.47
C ARG A 117 -2.81 8.23 -12.10
N ARG A 118 -2.23 9.04 -12.99
CA ARG A 118 -0.96 8.71 -13.64
C ARG A 118 0.20 8.52 -12.65
N SER A 119 0.27 9.33 -11.58
CA SER A 119 1.35 9.22 -10.59
C SER A 119 1.29 7.92 -9.77
N LEU A 120 0.11 7.30 -9.61
CA LEU A 120 -0.05 6.06 -8.85
C LEU A 120 -0.20 4.80 -9.72
N GLN A 121 -0.33 4.95 -11.04
CA GLN A 121 -0.67 3.85 -11.96
C GLN A 121 0.31 2.67 -11.89
N ARG A 122 1.61 2.95 -11.91
CA ARG A 122 2.66 1.94 -11.86
C ARG A 122 2.65 1.17 -10.54
N LEU A 123 2.54 1.89 -9.42
CA LEU A 123 2.45 1.28 -8.10
C LEU A 123 1.20 0.41 -7.96
N ALA A 124 0.04 0.92 -8.38
CA ALA A 124 -1.21 0.18 -8.30
C ALA A 124 -1.18 -1.11 -9.13
N ALA A 125 -0.58 -1.08 -10.32
CA ALA A 125 -0.35 -2.27 -11.13
C ALA A 125 0.58 -3.28 -10.44
N ALA A 126 1.66 -2.80 -9.80
CA ALA A 126 2.59 -3.66 -9.06
C ALA A 126 1.94 -4.30 -7.82
N VAL A 127 1.13 -3.53 -7.08
CA VAL A 127 0.33 -4.00 -5.94
C VAL A 127 -0.64 -5.09 -6.40
N ALA A 128 -1.41 -4.86 -7.47
CA ALA A 128 -2.34 -5.85 -8.03
C ALA A 128 -1.63 -7.14 -8.46
N ALA A 129 -0.46 -7.04 -9.10
CA ALA A 129 0.32 -8.20 -9.52
C ALA A 129 0.87 -9.01 -8.33
N VAL A 130 1.30 -8.34 -7.25
CA VAL A 130 1.70 -9.01 -6.01
C VAL A 130 0.51 -9.67 -5.34
N GLU A 131 -0.62 -8.98 -5.24
CA GLU A 131 -1.84 -9.49 -4.62
C GLU A 131 -2.36 -10.76 -5.32
N ALA A 132 -2.42 -10.73 -6.66
CA ALA A 132 -2.78 -11.89 -7.47
C ALA A 132 -1.91 -13.12 -7.15
N ALA A 133 -0.58 -12.92 -7.03
CA ALA A 133 0.34 -13.99 -6.66
C ALA A 133 0.17 -14.46 -5.19
N LEU A 134 -0.06 -13.54 -4.25
CA LEU A 134 -0.26 -13.86 -2.82
C LEU A 134 -1.47 -14.76 -2.57
N PHE A 135 -2.50 -14.62 -3.39
CA PHE A 135 -3.78 -15.31 -3.23
C PHE A 135 -4.09 -16.33 -4.33
N ASP A 136 -3.09 -16.68 -5.14
CA ASP A 136 -3.21 -17.66 -6.24
C ASP A 136 -4.42 -17.38 -7.15
N ALA A 137 -4.61 -16.10 -7.49
CA ALA A 137 -5.70 -15.61 -8.29
C ALA A 137 -5.20 -15.11 -9.65
N PRO A 138 -6.01 -15.25 -10.72
CA PRO A 138 -5.67 -14.64 -12.00
C PRO A 138 -5.66 -13.12 -11.87
N LEU A 139 -4.64 -12.46 -12.42
CA LEU A 139 -4.59 -11.00 -12.48
C LEU A 139 -5.62 -10.49 -13.50
N SER A 140 -6.70 -9.89 -13.02
CA SER A 140 -7.68 -9.21 -13.88
C SER A 140 -7.05 -7.96 -14.53
N PRO A 141 -7.39 -7.64 -15.79
CA PRO A 141 -6.94 -6.41 -16.45
C PRO A 141 -7.32 -5.13 -15.71
N GLU A 142 -8.43 -5.15 -14.96
CA GLU A 142 -8.97 -4.01 -14.21
C GLU A 142 -8.40 -3.90 -12.78
N ALA A 143 -7.66 -4.91 -12.30
CA ALA A 143 -7.22 -4.98 -10.91
C ALA A 143 -6.34 -3.79 -10.50
N GLY A 144 -5.43 -3.35 -11.39
CA GLY A 144 -4.60 -2.17 -11.14
C GLY A 144 -5.43 -0.89 -11.00
N ASP A 145 -6.52 -0.75 -11.76
CA ASP A 145 -7.40 0.40 -11.68
C ASP A 145 -8.24 0.42 -10.39
N ALA A 146 -8.69 -0.76 -9.96
CA ALA A 146 -9.39 -0.93 -8.69
C ALA A 146 -8.48 -0.55 -7.50
N VAL A 147 -7.23 -1.03 -7.49
CA VAL A 147 -6.23 -0.67 -6.47
C VAL A 147 -5.98 0.85 -6.46
N LEU A 148 -5.75 1.44 -7.64
CA LEU A 148 -5.52 2.88 -7.76
C LEU A 148 -6.69 3.68 -7.20
N THR A 149 -7.91 3.29 -7.57
CA THR A 149 -9.13 3.97 -7.10
C THR A 149 -9.26 3.86 -5.59
N GLN A 150 -8.95 2.70 -5.01
CA GLN A 150 -8.93 2.50 -3.56
C GLN A 150 -7.88 3.38 -2.87
N MET A 151 -6.66 3.48 -3.41
CA MET A 151 -5.61 4.34 -2.84
C MET A 151 -6.03 5.81 -2.83
N LEU A 152 -6.61 6.32 -3.92
CA LEU A 152 -7.12 7.69 -3.99
C LEU A 152 -8.29 7.91 -3.01
N ALA A 153 -9.20 6.94 -2.89
CA ALA A 153 -10.30 7.01 -1.92
C ALA A 153 -9.78 7.04 -0.48
N GLN A 154 -8.79 6.21 -0.14
CA GLN A 154 -8.17 6.20 1.19
C GLN A 154 -7.48 7.54 1.48
N ARG A 155 -6.74 8.07 0.50
CA ARG A 155 -6.11 9.40 0.62
C ARG A 155 -7.12 10.51 0.89
N MET A 156 -8.31 10.45 0.27
CA MET A 156 -9.40 11.38 0.57
C MET A 156 -9.95 11.21 1.99
N GLN A 157 -10.03 9.98 2.51
CA GLN A 157 -10.47 9.74 3.89
C GLN A 157 -9.47 10.28 4.91
N ASP A 158 -8.16 10.11 4.65
CA ASP A 158 -7.10 10.50 5.57
C ASP A 158 -6.86 12.02 5.59
N LEU A 159 -6.88 12.68 4.42
CA LEU A 159 -6.51 14.09 4.26
C LEU A 159 -7.71 15.02 4.04
N GLY A 160 -8.92 14.48 3.81
CA GLY A 160 -10.10 15.26 3.49
C GLY A 160 -9.90 16.17 2.28
N GLY A 161 -10.29 17.45 2.42
CA GLY A 161 -10.18 18.44 1.35
C GLY A 161 -8.75 18.68 0.84
N ALA A 162 -7.72 18.38 1.64
CA ALA A 162 -6.32 18.53 1.23
C ALA A 162 -5.89 17.48 0.19
N ALA A 163 -6.66 16.40 -0.01
CA ALA A 163 -6.41 15.41 -1.07
C ALA A 163 -6.99 15.83 -2.44
N VAL A 164 -7.84 16.85 -2.50
CA VAL A 164 -8.54 17.24 -3.73
C VAL A 164 -7.59 18.00 -4.67
N PRO A 165 -7.39 17.56 -5.92
CA PRO A 165 -6.56 18.28 -6.89
C PRO A 165 -7.05 19.72 -7.10
N ALA A 166 -6.13 20.67 -7.33
CA ALA A 166 -6.47 22.09 -7.42
C ALA A 166 -7.46 22.42 -8.56
N GLY A 167 -7.36 21.71 -9.69
CA GLY A 167 -8.25 21.85 -10.85
C GLY A 167 -9.63 21.19 -10.73
N SER A 168 -9.95 20.56 -9.60
CA SER A 168 -11.26 19.91 -9.38
C SER A 168 -12.39 20.91 -9.13
N GLY A 169 -12.05 22.17 -8.81
CA GLY A 169 -12.97 23.25 -8.46
C GLY A 169 -13.65 23.93 -9.64
N GLY A 170 -13.97 23.18 -10.70
CA GLY A 170 -14.82 23.68 -11.78
C GLY A 170 -16.23 23.91 -11.25
N GLU A 171 -16.54 25.15 -10.87
CA GLU A 171 -17.91 25.63 -10.73
C GLU A 171 -18.66 25.28 -12.03
N ARG A 172 -19.73 24.49 -11.88
CA ARG A 172 -20.81 24.46 -12.86
C ARG A 172 -21.52 25.81 -12.77
N GLU A 173 -21.08 26.78 -13.57
CA GLU A 173 -21.95 27.88 -14.01
C GLU A 173 -22.90 27.41 -15.12
#